data_AF-A0A5D0MH06-F1
#
_entry.id   AF-A0A5D0MH06-F1
#
_cell.length_a   1.000
_cell.length_b   1.000
_cell.length_c   1.000
_cell.angle_alpha   90.00
_cell.angle_beta   90.00
_cell.angle_gamma   90.00
#
_symmetry.space_group_name_H-M   'P 1'
#
loop_
_entity.id
_entity.type
_entity.pdbx_description
1 polymer ?
#
loop_
_entity_poly.entity_id
_entity_poly.type
_entity_poly.pdbx_seq_one_letter_code
_entity_poly.pdbx_strand_id
1 'polypeptide(L)'
;MDIIYFDPNLKIIKEGKHLILYSPNSHSKMVTDVYFYPIFKLIKKKNGVINKEYFKKVLDNKITKKEYDEFLNKIINSNIFFKGEEDYKKFINKFNKKYEVKRNVDIKQVYIHLTHRCNFNCSYCYNKRLSKDSKGELNTAEWKQIIKKLVEKGIKNIIFTGGEPLLRFDLEEIGDMLKV
;
A
#
# COMPACT_ATOMS: atom_id res chain seq x y z
N MET A 1 11.71 -12.08 -33.60
CA MET A 1 10.81 -11.17 -32.85
C MET A 1 10.74 -11.72 -31.45
N ASP A 2 10.95 -10.86 -30.46
CA ASP A 2 10.79 -11.26 -29.06
C ASP A 2 9.39 -10.86 -28.64
N ILE A 3 8.62 -11.81 -28.10
CA ILE A 3 7.29 -11.53 -27.54
C ILE A 3 7.50 -11.41 -26.04
N ILE A 4 7.30 -10.22 -25.51
CA ILE A 4 7.32 -9.99 -24.06
C ILE A 4 5.91 -9.76 -23.57
N TYR A 5 5.53 -10.44 -22.50
CA TYR A 5 4.27 -10.19 -21.83
C TYR A 5 4.44 -9.07 -20.81
N PHE A 6 3.38 -8.35 -20.51
CA PHE A 6 3.36 -7.32 -19.48
C PHE A 6 1.98 -7.24 -18.86
N ASP A 7 1.87 -6.54 -17.73
CA ASP A 7 0.59 -6.29 -17.08
C ASP A 7 -0.44 -5.68 -18.08
N PRO A 8 -1.61 -6.29 -18.29
CA PRO A 8 -2.64 -5.74 -19.17
C PRO A 8 -3.02 -4.28 -18.85
N ASN A 9 -2.89 -3.88 -17.58
CA ASN A 9 -3.19 -2.55 -17.08
C ASN A 9 -1.96 -1.63 -17.00
N LEU A 10 -0.84 -1.98 -17.66
CA LEU A 10 0.41 -1.22 -17.63
C LEU A 10 0.19 0.27 -17.94
N LYS A 11 0.58 1.13 -16.99
CA LYS A 11 0.60 2.58 -17.15
C LYS A 11 2.00 3.05 -17.53
N ILE A 12 2.06 3.97 -18.49
CA ILE A 12 3.29 4.59 -19.00
C ILE A 12 3.13 6.10 -18.81
N ILE A 13 3.88 6.70 -17.90
CA ILE A 13 3.71 8.08 -17.42
C ILE A 13 5.01 8.85 -17.68
N LYS A 14 4.91 10.04 -18.28
CA LYS A 14 6.06 10.94 -18.48
C LYS A 14 6.07 12.01 -17.41
N GLU A 15 7.22 12.23 -16.81
CA GLU A 15 7.43 13.23 -15.75
C GLU A 15 8.77 13.92 -15.99
N GLY A 16 8.77 15.06 -16.69
CA GLY A 16 9.99 15.77 -17.07
C GLY A 16 10.96 14.89 -17.88
N LYS A 17 12.16 14.63 -17.34
CA LYS A 17 13.19 13.77 -17.94
C LYS A 17 13.00 12.29 -17.64
N HIS A 18 11.99 11.93 -16.86
CA HIS A 18 11.74 10.56 -16.42
C HIS A 18 10.53 9.93 -17.13
N LEU A 19 10.63 8.62 -17.30
CA LEU A 19 9.57 7.74 -17.73
C LEU A 19 9.28 6.74 -16.62
N ILE A 20 8.03 6.68 -16.18
CA ILE A 20 7.56 5.77 -15.14
C ILE A 20 6.67 4.72 -15.80
N LEU A 21 7.04 3.45 -15.63
CA LEU A 21 6.22 2.30 -15.98
C LEU A 21 5.66 1.73 -14.68
N TYR A 22 4.35 1.59 -14.61
CA TYR A 22 3.66 1.09 -13.42
C TYR A 22 2.70 -0.03 -13.78
N SER A 23 2.89 -1.20 -13.15
CA SER A 23 2.03 -2.37 -13.25
C SER A 23 1.04 -2.35 -12.09
N PRO A 24 -0.25 -2.00 -12.32
CA PRO A 24 -1.22 -1.89 -11.23
C PRO A 24 -1.52 -3.21 -10.52
N ASN A 25 -1.51 -4.34 -11.23
CA ASN A 25 -1.87 -5.64 -10.64
C ASN A 25 -0.77 -6.19 -9.71
N SER A 26 0.46 -5.71 -9.87
CA SER A 26 1.60 -6.13 -9.04
C SER A 26 2.18 -5.02 -8.16
N HIS A 27 1.65 -3.80 -8.27
CA HIS A 27 2.22 -2.59 -7.69
C HIS A 27 3.72 -2.36 -8.02
N SER A 28 4.24 -3.00 -9.07
CA SER A 28 5.63 -2.86 -9.49
C SER A 28 5.82 -1.58 -10.31
N LYS A 29 6.97 -0.92 -10.11
CA LYS A 29 7.33 0.30 -10.84
C LYS A 29 8.76 0.21 -11.36
N MET A 30 8.98 0.79 -12.55
CA MET A 30 10.29 1.01 -13.13
C MET A 30 10.37 2.46 -13.58
N VAL A 31 11.47 3.13 -13.22
CA VAL A 31 11.77 4.49 -13.65
C VAL A 31 12.96 4.42 -14.58
N THR A 32 12.85 5.09 -15.73
CA THR A 32 13.92 5.17 -16.73
C THR A 32 13.90 6.55 -17.38
N ASP A 33 14.83 6.80 -18.30
CA ASP A 33 14.89 8.06 -19.04
C ASP A 33 13.72 8.17 -20.04
N VAL A 34 13.18 9.39 -20.20
CA VAL A 34 12.12 9.70 -21.18
C VAL A 34 12.52 9.36 -22.63
N TYR A 35 13.81 9.30 -22.91
CA TYR A 35 14.40 8.81 -24.15
C TYR A 35 13.85 7.43 -24.57
N PHE A 36 13.58 6.53 -23.62
CA PHE A 36 13.05 5.19 -23.94
C PHE A 36 11.54 5.15 -24.19
N TYR A 37 10.83 6.28 -24.09
CA TYR A 37 9.38 6.33 -24.26
C TYR A 37 8.87 5.74 -25.59
N PRO A 38 9.49 6.02 -26.76
CA PRO A 38 9.00 5.47 -28.02
C PRO A 38 9.01 3.93 -28.03
N ILE A 39 9.98 3.31 -27.34
CA ILE A 39 10.10 1.86 -27.23
C ILE A 39 8.92 1.28 -26.46
N PHE A 40 8.68 1.77 -25.24
CA PHE A 40 7.60 1.25 -24.40
C PHE A 40 6.21 1.57 -24.97
N LYS A 41 6.05 2.71 -25.65
CA LYS A 41 4.83 3.02 -26.39
C LYS A 41 4.58 2.01 -27.52
N LEU A 42 5.63 1.61 -28.24
CA LEU A 42 5.50 0.58 -29.28
C LEU A 42 5.17 -0.78 -28.68
N ILE A 43 5.89 -1.22 -27.64
CA ILE A 43 5.65 -2.50 -26.96
C ILE A 43 4.16 -2.61 -26.60
N LYS A 44 3.59 -1.55 -26.00
CA LYS A 44 2.17 -1.50 -25.67
C LYS A 44 1.27 -1.53 -26.92
N LYS A 45 1.56 -0.74 -27.95
CA LYS A 45 0.78 -0.68 -29.20
C LYS A 45 0.81 -2.00 -29.99
N LYS A 46 1.88 -2.78 -29.87
CA LYS A 46 2.11 -4.03 -30.60
C LYS A 46 1.89 -5.27 -29.73
N ASN A 47 1.16 -5.15 -28.61
CA ASN A 47 0.85 -6.24 -27.70
C ASN A 47 2.09 -7.09 -27.33
N GLY A 48 3.22 -6.43 -27.05
CA GLY A 48 4.42 -7.11 -26.54
C GLY A 48 5.40 -7.56 -27.61
N VAL A 49 5.06 -7.42 -28.89
CA VAL A 49 5.96 -7.79 -29.99
C VAL A 49 7.07 -6.76 -30.14
N ILE A 50 8.31 -7.19 -29.94
CA ILE A 50 9.52 -6.40 -30.13
C ILE A 50 10.25 -6.88 -31.39
N ASN A 51 10.59 -5.92 -32.26
CA ASN A 51 11.49 -6.12 -33.38
C ASN A 51 12.82 -5.42 -33.10
N LYS A 52 13.90 -6.19 -33.14
CA LYS A 52 15.28 -5.74 -32.98
C LYS A 52 15.69 -4.65 -33.98
N GLU A 53 15.25 -4.74 -35.23
CA GLU A 53 15.53 -3.71 -36.24
C GLU A 53 14.88 -2.37 -35.90
N TYR A 54 13.66 -2.40 -35.35
CA TYR A 54 12.97 -1.19 -34.91
C TYR A 54 13.62 -0.60 -33.65
N PHE A 55 14.02 -1.46 -32.71
CA PHE A 55 14.73 -1.04 -31.51
C PHE A 55 16.03 -0.29 -31.86
N LYS A 56 16.79 -0.80 -32.84
CA LYS A 56 17.98 -0.11 -33.37
C LYS A 56 17.64 1.24 -34.00
N LYS A 57 16.56 1.32 -34.79
CA LYS A 57 16.13 2.58 -35.43
C LYS A 57 15.74 3.66 -34.43
N VAL A 58 15.05 3.32 -33.33
CA VAL A 58 14.64 4.27 -32.29
C VAL A 58 15.84 4.86 -31.52
N LEU A 59 16.96 4.14 -31.52
CA LEU A 59 18.17 4.47 -30.78
C LEU A 59 19.31 4.90 -31.72
N ASP A 60 18.95 5.47 -32.87
CA ASP A 60 19.85 6.00 -33.90
C ASP A 60 20.96 5.03 -34.34
N ASN A 61 20.68 3.72 -34.36
CA ASN A 61 21.62 2.65 -34.67
C ASN A 61 22.89 2.60 -33.77
N LYS A 62 22.88 3.28 -32.62
CA LYS A 62 24.04 3.33 -31.70
C LYS A 62 24.14 2.12 -30.78
N ILE A 63 23.19 1.19 -30.84
CA ILE A 63 23.11 0.05 -29.94
C ILE A 63 23.60 -1.24 -30.59
N THR A 64 24.55 -1.87 -29.90
CA THR A 64 25.09 -3.20 -30.21
C THR A 64 24.08 -4.31 -29.92
N LYS A 65 24.31 -5.51 -30.47
CA LYS A 65 23.49 -6.69 -30.14
C LYS A 65 23.50 -6.99 -28.64
N LYS A 66 24.67 -6.86 -28.00
CA LYS A 66 24.87 -7.13 -26.58
C LYS A 66 24.01 -6.21 -25.71
N GLU A 67 24.02 -4.91 -25.98
CA GLU A 67 23.23 -3.92 -25.24
C GLU A 67 21.72 -4.13 -25.39
N TYR A 68 21.25 -4.57 -26.57
CA TYR A 68 19.85 -4.97 -26.77
C TYR A 68 19.47 -6.17 -25.88
N ASP A 69 20.30 -7.21 -25.90
CA ASP A 69 20.05 -8.43 -25.11
C ASP A 69 20.10 -8.11 -23.60
N GLU A 70 21.02 -7.25 -23.15
CA GLU A 70 21.09 -6.74 -21.77
C GLU A 70 19.85 -5.93 -21.38
N PHE A 71 19.39 -5.03 -22.26
CA PHE A 71 18.16 -4.28 -22.03
C PHE A 71 16.95 -5.20 -21.86
N LEU A 72 16.77 -6.16 -22.77
CA LEU A 72 15.67 -7.12 -22.70
C LEU A 72 15.70 -7.90 -21.38
N ASN A 73 16.87 -8.43 -21.01
CA ASN A 73 17.04 -9.16 -19.75
C ASN A 73 16.71 -8.27 -18.54
N LYS A 74 17.09 -6.99 -18.57
CA LYS A 74 16.79 -6.05 -17.48
C LYS A 74 15.29 -5.79 -17.36
N ILE A 75 14.58 -5.57 -18.47
CA ILE A 75 13.13 -5.31 -18.41
C ILE A 75 12.33 -6.55 -18.06
N ILE A 76 12.74 -7.74 -18.51
CA ILE A 76 12.07 -9.02 -18.18
C ILE A 76 12.20 -9.35 -16.68
N ASN A 77 13.24 -8.84 -16.01
CA ASN A 77 13.43 -9.00 -14.56
C ASN A 77 12.87 -7.84 -13.73
N SER A 78 12.10 -6.93 -14.34
CA SER A 78 11.56 -5.74 -13.66
C SER A 78 10.29 -5.99 -12.85
N ASN A 79 9.74 -7.20 -12.87
CA ASN A 79 8.38 -7.54 -12.41
C ASN A 79 7.26 -6.78 -13.15
N ILE A 80 7.58 -6.11 -14.27
CA ILE A 80 6.62 -5.42 -15.13
C ILE A 80 6.48 -6.14 -16.48
N PHE A 81 7.59 -6.60 -17.03
CA PHE A 81 7.64 -7.38 -18.27
C PHE A 81 8.10 -8.81 -17.96
N PHE A 82 7.65 -9.76 -18.77
CA PHE A 82 7.82 -11.20 -18.57
C PHE A 82 8.11 -11.86 -19.92
N LYS A 83 8.74 -13.05 -19.92
CA LYS A 83 9.01 -13.79 -21.16
C LYS A 83 7.73 -14.32 -21.82
N GLY A 84 6.68 -14.53 -21.04
CA GLY A 84 5.38 -14.97 -21.53
C GLY A 84 4.25 -14.76 -20.53
N GLU A 85 3.02 -15.01 -20.98
CA GLU A 85 1.80 -14.86 -20.17
C GLU A 85 1.80 -15.78 -18.94
N GLU A 86 2.33 -17.00 -19.08
CA GLU A 86 2.40 -17.95 -17.96
C GLU A 86 3.30 -17.45 -16.84
N ASP A 87 4.43 -16.82 -17.16
CA ASP A 87 5.35 -16.25 -16.16
C ASP A 87 4.67 -15.11 -15.40
N TYR A 88 3.92 -14.26 -16.12
CA TYR A 88 3.11 -13.22 -15.51
C TYR A 88 2.04 -13.80 -14.57
N LYS A 89 1.28 -14.81 -15.03
CA LYS A 89 0.24 -15.48 -14.21
C LYS A 89 0.82 -16.10 -12.95
N LYS A 90 1.95 -16.82 -13.06
CA LYS A 90 2.68 -17.40 -11.92
C LYS A 90 3.10 -16.32 -10.93
N PHE A 91 3.65 -15.21 -11.43
CA PHE A 91 4.06 -14.08 -10.62
C PHE A 91 2.88 -13.42 -9.88
N ILE A 92 1.80 -13.07 -10.59
CA ILE A 92 0.61 -12.43 -10.00
C ILE A 92 -0.07 -13.32 -8.98
N ASN A 93 -0.20 -14.63 -9.24
CA ASN A 93 -0.78 -15.54 -8.25
C ASN A 93 0.06 -15.60 -6.96
N LYS A 94 1.38 -15.66 -7.08
CA LYS A 94 2.29 -15.60 -5.92
C LYS A 94 2.19 -14.25 -5.20
N PHE A 95 2.11 -13.15 -5.96
CA PHE A 95 1.96 -11.80 -5.42
C PHE A 95 0.65 -11.68 -4.63
N ASN A 96 -0.50 -12.02 -5.24
CA ASN A 96 -1.81 -11.95 -4.60
C ASN A 96 -1.89 -12.82 -3.34
N LYS A 97 -1.34 -14.04 -3.37
CA LYS A 97 -1.31 -14.92 -2.19
C LYS A 97 -0.50 -14.33 -1.03
N LYS A 98 0.55 -13.56 -1.32
CA LYS A 98 1.35 -12.88 -0.28
C LYS A 98 0.54 -11.78 0.43
N TYR A 99 -0.32 -11.07 -0.31
CA TYR A 99 -1.14 -9.97 0.20
C TYR A 99 -2.59 -10.37 0.48
N GLU A 100 -2.89 -11.66 0.41
CA GLU A 100 -4.20 -12.20 0.77
C GLU A 100 -4.46 -11.93 2.25
N VAL A 101 -5.45 -11.08 2.51
CA VAL A 101 -5.86 -10.74 3.88
C VAL A 101 -6.49 -11.99 4.48
N LYS A 102 -5.72 -12.71 5.29
CA LYS A 102 -6.25 -13.80 6.10
C LYS A 102 -7.27 -13.20 7.07
N ARG A 103 -8.52 -13.65 6.98
CA ARG A 103 -9.63 -13.20 7.86
C ARG A 103 -9.45 -13.57 9.34
N ASN A 104 -8.39 -14.29 9.69
CA ASN A 104 -8.02 -14.51 11.08
C ASN A 104 -7.26 -13.27 11.60
N VAL A 105 -8.03 -12.23 11.92
CA VAL A 105 -7.49 -10.95 12.38
C VAL A 105 -7.09 -11.09 13.84
N ASP A 106 -5.79 -11.15 14.08
CA ASP A 106 -5.19 -11.07 15.40
C ASP A 106 -5.18 -9.60 15.84
N ILE A 107 -6.13 -9.22 16.71
CA ILE A 107 -6.27 -7.83 17.18
C ILE A 107 -5.08 -7.50 18.09
N LYS A 108 -4.13 -6.73 17.57
CA LYS A 108 -2.94 -6.32 18.32
C LYS A 108 -3.14 -5.12 19.22
N GLN A 109 -4.06 -4.23 18.84
CA GLN A 109 -4.18 -2.91 19.42
C GLN A 109 -5.63 -2.43 19.40
N VAL A 110 -6.05 -1.75 20.46
CA VAL A 110 -7.38 -1.14 20.57
C VAL A 110 -7.24 0.32 21.02
N TYR A 111 -7.87 1.22 20.29
CA TYR A 111 -8.01 2.62 20.66
C TYR A 111 -9.37 2.84 21.29
N ILE A 112 -9.39 3.37 22.51
CA ILE A 112 -10.60 3.56 23.30
C ILE A 112 -10.83 5.06 23.51
N HIS A 113 -11.91 5.57 22.94
CA HIS A 113 -12.38 6.92 23.19
C HIS A 113 -13.11 6.93 24.54
N LEU A 114 -12.37 7.16 25.64
CA LEU A 114 -12.92 7.08 27.00
C LEU A 114 -13.93 8.21 27.31
N THR A 115 -13.71 9.36 26.68
CA THR A 115 -14.52 10.57 26.79
C THR A 115 -14.42 11.33 25.48
N HIS A 116 -15.49 11.98 25.06
CA HIS A 116 -15.45 12.95 23.96
C HIS A 116 -15.09 14.34 24.45
N ARG A 117 -15.32 14.65 25.74
CA ARG A 117 -14.95 15.95 26.35
C ARG A 117 -13.47 16.26 26.14
N CYS A 118 -13.19 17.51 25.77
CA CYS A 118 -11.85 18.03 25.55
C CYS A 118 -11.79 19.48 26.07
N ASN A 119 -10.70 19.86 26.72
CA ASN A 119 -10.45 21.23 27.18
C ASN A 119 -9.91 22.14 26.07
N PHE A 120 -9.71 21.61 24.86
CA PHE A 120 -9.31 22.34 23.66
C PHE A 120 -10.34 22.19 22.52
N ASN A 121 -10.27 23.09 21.53
CA ASN A 121 -11.17 23.13 20.38
C ASN A 121 -10.39 23.24 19.04
N CYS A 122 -9.39 22.39 18.86
CA CYS A 122 -8.47 22.41 17.72
C CYS A 122 -9.23 22.43 16.38
N SER A 123 -8.78 23.26 15.42
CA SER A 123 -9.42 23.40 14.10
C SER A 123 -9.36 22.12 13.26
N TYR A 124 -8.33 21.30 13.48
CA TYR A 124 -8.05 20.05 12.75
C TYR A 124 -8.50 18.78 13.50
N CYS A 125 -9.24 18.90 14.61
CA CYS A 125 -9.65 17.73 15.39
C CYS A 125 -10.74 16.93 14.66
N TYR A 126 -10.45 15.66 14.36
CA TYR A 126 -11.41 14.74 13.74
C TYR A 126 -12.62 14.42 14.66
N ASN A 127 -12.46 14.58 15.99
CA ASN A 127 -13.47 14.32 17.01
C ASN A 127 -14.25 15.60 17.45
N LYS A 128 -14.05 16.74 16.77
CA LYS A 128 -14.55 18.06 17.17
C LYS A 128 -16.07 18.18 17.35
N ARG A 129 -16.86 17.39 16.61
CA ARG A 129 -18.33 17.43 16.71
C ARG A 129 -18.83 16.79 17.99
N LEU A 130 -18.13 15.77 18.49
CA LEU A 130 -18.50 15.03 19.68
C LEU A 130 -17.97 15.70 20.95
N SER A 131 -16.96 16.57 20.85
CA SER A 131 -16.29 17.16 22.02
C SER A 131 -17.14 18.12 22.86
N LYS A 132 -18.37 18.40 22.43
CA LYS A 132 -19.30 19.32 23.10
C LYS A 132 -20.35 18.62 23.96
N ASP A 133 -20.46 17.30 23.87
CA ASP A 133 -21.49 16.55 24.58
C ASP A 133 -20.93 15.22 25.08
N SER A 134 -21.18 14.88 26.35
CA SER A 134 -20.82 13.60 26.96
C SER A 134 -21.99 12.59 26.95
N LYS A 135 -23.08 12.90 26.22
CA LYS A 135 -24.21 11.98 26.09
C LYS A 135 -23.78 10.64 25.50
N GLY A 136 -24.10 9.57 26.23
CA GLY A 136 -23.83 8.19 25.82
C GLY A 136 -22.40 7.72 26.11
N GLU A 137 -21.59 8.48 26.86
CA GLU A 137 -20.32 7.97 27.39
C GLU A 137 -20.57 6.82 28.37
N LEU A 138 -19.75 5.78 28.29
CA LEU A 138 -19.80 4.68 29.24
C LEU A 138 -19.38 5.14 30.63
N ASN A 139 -20.06 4.61 31.63
CA ASN A 139 -19.66 4.76 33.02
C ASN A 139 -18.44 3.88 33.36
N THR A 140 -17.88 4.08 34.56
CA THR A 140 -16.68 3.38 35.02
C THR A 140 -16.85 1.85 35.02
N ALA A 141 -18.00 1.36 35.47
CA ALA A 141 -18.27 -0.08 35.55
C ALA A 141 -18.35 -0.71 34.15
N GLU A 142 -18.98 -0.02 33.20
CA GLU A 142 -19.03 -0.44 31.80
C GLU A 142 -17.64 -0.47 31.17
N TRP A 143 -16.81 0.56 31.40
CA TRP A 143 -15.43 0.56 30.92
C TRP A 143 -14.63 -0.59 31.50
N LYS A 144 -14.72 -0.84 32.81
CA LYS A 144 -14.05 -1.99 33.46
C LYS A 144 -14.45 -3.32 32.83
N GLN A 145 -15.73 -3.51 32.51
CA GLN A 145 -16.19 -4.72 31.81
C GLN A 145 -15.58 -4.84 30.40
N ILE A 146 -15.48 -3.74 29.66
CA ILE A 146 -14.84 -3.73 28.34
C ILE A 146 -13.35 -4.07 28.47
N ILE A 147 -12.62 -3.40 29.35
CA ILE A 147 -11.18 -3.64 29.54
C ILE A 147 -10.92 -5.10 29.94
N LYS A 148 -11.69 -5.65 30.87
CA LYS A 148 -11.60 -7.06 31.26
C LYS A 148 -11.73 -7.99 30.05
N LYS A 149 -12.74 -7.78 29.20
CA LYS A 149 -12.94 -8.59 27.98
C LYS A 149 -11.75 -8.47 27.01
N LEU A 150 -11.16 -7.28 26.87
CA LEU A 150 -9.99 -7.07 26.00
C LEU A 150 -8.75 -7.83 26.53
N VAL A 151 -8.51 -7.76 27.84
CA VAL A 151 -7.42 -8.48 28.50
C VAL A 151 -7.62 -10.00 28.40
N GLU A 152 -8.82 -10.51 28.64
CA GLU A 152 -9.17 -11.94 28.49
C GLU A 152 -8.98 -12.45 27.05
N LYS A 153 -9.11 -11.56 26.06
CA LYS A 153 -8.83 -11.85 24.64
C LYS A 153 -7.34 -11.77 24.28
N GLY A 154 -6.47 -11.47 25.23
CA GLY A 154 -5.02 -11.40 25.03
C GLY A 154 -4.55 -10.14 24.31
N ILE A 155 -5.36 -9.08 24.27
CA ILE A 155 -4.98 -7.79 23.67
C ILE A 155 -3.98 -7.11 24.59
N LYS A 156 -2.78 -6.85 24.06
CA LYS A 156 -1.65 -6.32 24.86
C LYS A 156 -1.47 -4.82 24.77
N ASN A 157 -2.08 -4.17 23.78
CA ASN A 157 -1.89 -2.74 23.53
C ASN A 157 -3.24 -2.01 23.52
N ILE A 158 -3.54 -1.31 24.62
CA ILE A 158 -4.77 -0.54 24.79
C ILE A 158 -4.38 0.92 24.94
N ILE A 159 -4.93 1.78 24.09
CA ILE A 159 -4.67 3.22 24.06
C ILE A 159 -5.93 3.94 24.51
N PHE A 160 -5.82 4.65 25.63
CA PHE A 160 -6.84 5.60 26.06
C PHE A 160 -6.69 6.90 25.28
N THR A 161 -7.76 7.28 24.58
CA THR A 161 -7.84 8.46 23.72
C THR A 161 -9.27 9.04 23.76
N GLY A 162 -9.63 9.90 22.81
CA GLY A 162 -10.94 10.50 22.69
C GLY A 162 -10.88 12.00 22.44
N GLY A 163 -11.47 12.76 23.36
CA GLY A 163 -11.13 14.17 23.56
C GLY A 163 -9.83 14.27 24.35
N GLU A 164 -9.92 14.64 25.62
CA GLU A 164 -8.82 14.60 26.58
C GLU A 164 -9.12 13.55 27.66
N PRO A 165 -8.51 12.34 27.60
CA PRO A 165 -8.72 11.28 28.57
C PRO A 165 -8.49 11.71 30.01
N LEU A 166 -7.54 12.63 30.24
CA LEU A 166 -7.20 13.12 31.58
C LEU A 166 -8.30 13.97 32.22
N LEU A 167 -9.38 14.31 31.49
CA LEU A 167 -10.58 14.94 32.07
C LEU A 167 -11.51 13.95 32.80
N ARG A 168 -11.21 12.65 32.76
CA ARG A 168 -11.91 11.63 33.53
C ARG A 168 -11.22 11.42 34.88
N PHE A 169 -11.93 11.73 35.96
CA PHE A 169 -11.44 11.53 37.33
C PHE A 169 -11.26 10.04 37.67
N ASP A 170 -11.99 9.16 37.00
CA ASP A 170 -11.96 7.70 37.16
C ASP A 170 -10.94 7.01 36.22
N LEU A 171 -10.10 7.78 35.51
CA LEU A 171 -9.14 7.21 34.57
C LEU A 171 -8.14 6.26 35.25
N GLU A 172 -7.64 6.63 36.43
CA GLU A 172 -6.71 5.79 37.20
C GLU A 172 -7.37 4.46 37.57
N GLU A 173 -8.61 4.50 38.05
CA GLU A 173 -9.40 3.31 38.41
C GLU A 173 -9.64 2.36 37.21
N ILE A 174 -9.82 2.92 36.00
CA ILE A 174 -9.91 2.16 34.75
C ILE A 174 -8.54 1.61 34.35
N GLY A 175 -7.48 2.39 34.52
CA GLY A 175 -6.09 2.01 34.21
C GLY A 175 -5.55 0.90 35.12
N ASP A 176 -5.99 0.82 36.37
CA ASP A 176 -5.64 -0.24 37.30
C ASP A 176 -5.98 -1.64 36.79
N MET A 177 -7.02 -1.75 35.94
CA MET A 177 -7.38 -3.01 35.28
C MET A 177 -6.30 -3.54 34.32
N LEU A 178 -5.33 -2.71 33.94
CA LEU A 178 -4.25 -3.03 33.01
C LEU A 178 -2.92 -3.32 33.71
N LYS A 179 -2.83 -3.11 35.04
CA LYS A 179 -1.64 -3.42 35.81
C LYS A 179 -1.51 -4.95 35.90
N VAL A 180 -0.44 -5.49 35.32
CA VAL A 180 -0.05 -6.90 35.38
C VAL A 180 0.91 -7.11 36.55
#